data_AF-A0AAV1MBE5-F1
#
_entry.id   AF-A0AAV1MBE5-F1
#
_cell.length_a   1.000
_cell.length_b   1.000
_cell.length_c   1.000
_cell.angle_alpha   90.00
_cell.angle_beta   90.00
_cell.angle_gamma   90.00
#
_symmetry.space_group_name_H-M   'P 1'
#
loop_
_entity.id
_entity.type
_entity.pdbx_description
1 polymer ?
#
loop_
_entity_poly.entity_id
_entity_poly.type
_entity_poly.pdbx_seq_one_letter_code
_entity_poly.pdbx_strand_id
1 'polypeptide(L)'
;MAARRKTRGSPGEGDLRGRNSLCGGRPRGASSQGSGGYEWWTFELDKTRKLQFKLRRAWQSKRRLGGRSEELARMAFHSVRARYRKMMVEAQQSQHRKIANSGNEDLWGFAYRLSSGRVRPPANVINGIAFAGVHPDGLEAAMHKLMSALCPDDSTDCDSPYHRQVRLLAAFMPSGGAAPPLKVKELGGIVKALPNAAPGLDGVSARIVRKVWIAAPREFHLVYAKCVEEGVFPNVWKDGRLIVIPKGNDKPLTDVKAYRPITLLPVLGKLLERVILRCAHAISRGISEYQHGFSPGRSTVTALRVLLSTARYSQACYVQAIFLDISGAFDNAWWPMMMVKAKRGGCPPNIYRMLVDYFTSRRVGLYIGDRVKWKTSNMGCPQGSVLGPTLWNVLMDDLLRLPLPEGVAMTAYADDVTILIESGTRAGIESRARVTLDLVREWGLRNRLEFSSSKSTTMTVRGKLQRPPVIKLGGESIKTVTNVKVLGVV
;
A
#
# COMPACT_ATOMS: atom_id res chain seq x y z
N MET A 1 40.57 36.99 16.63
CA MET A 1 40.15 37.39 17.98
C MET A 1 38.76 38.02 17.92
N ALA A 2 37.99 37.88 19.00
CA ALA A 2 36.66 38.45 19.26
C ALA A 2 35.44 37.71 18.65
N ALA A 3 34.86 36.90 19.54
CA ALA A 3 33.55 36.26 19.47
C ALA A 3 32.39 37.26 19.45
N ARG A 4 31.24 36.86 18.86
CA ARG A 4 29.91 37.26 19.37
C ARG A 4 28.77 36.30 18.91
N ARG A 5 28.15 35.72 19.94
CA ARG A 5 26.73 35.33 20.12
C ARG A 5 26.07 34.34 19.15
N LYS A 6 25.98 33.09 19.65
CA LYS A 6 24.94 32.09 19.37
C LYS A 6 23.54 32.65 19.66
N THR A 7 22.69 32.72 18.65
CA THR A 7 21.22 32.71 18.80
C THR A 7 20.70 31.32 18.47
N ARG A 8 19.95 30.72 19.40
CA ARG A 8 19.27 29.44 19.24
C ARG A 8 18.17 29.57 18.19
N GLY A 9 18.40 29.01 17.01
CA GLY A 9 17.37 28.79 15.99
C GLY A 9 16.60 27.49 16.27
N SER A 10 15.28 27.61 16.44
CA SER A 10 14.33 26.51 16.60
C SER A 10 14.39 25.52 15.42
N PRO A 11 14.25 24.19 15.63
CA PRO A 11 14.23 23.24 14.53
C PRO A 11 12.91 23.37 13.76
N GLY A 12 13.01 23.66 12.46
CA GLY A 12 11.88 23.67 11.54
C GLY A 12 11.21 22.31 11.46
N GLU A 13 9.94 22.25 11.84
CA GLU A 13 9.07 21.08 11.67
C GLU A 13 8.83 20.85 10.17
N GLY A 14 9.48 19.81 9.63
CA GLY A 14 9.20 19.27 8.31
C GLY A 14 7.76 18.74 8.22
N ASP A 15 7.06 19.21 7.20
CA ASP A 15 5.64 19.00 6.90
C ASP A 15 5.32 17.50 6.72
N LEU A 16 4.91 16.82 7.79
CA LEU A 16 4.36 15.47 7.80
C LEU A 16 2.93 15.45 7.20
N ARG A 17 2.82 15.69 5.90
CA ARG A 17 1.59 15.49 5.12
C ARG A 17 1.69 14.24 4.26
N GLY A 18 1.16 13.14 4.79
CA GLY A 18 1.06 11.91 4.01
C GLY A 18 0.44 10.71 4.71
N ARG A 19 -0.38 10.88 5.76
CA ARG A 19 -1.18 9.78 6.33
C ARG A 19 -2.47 10.33 6.94
N ASN A 20 -3.55 10.37 6.16
CA ASN A 20 -4.91 10.58 6.66
C ASN A 20 -5.93 10.13 5.61
N SER A 21 -6.13 8.82 5.51
CA SER A 21 -7.39 8.24 5.02
C SER A 21 -8.05 7.33 6.07
N LEU A 22 -7.53 7.30 7.30
CA LEU A 22 -8.18 6.69 8.46
C LEU A 22 -8.75 7.78 9.38
N CYS A 23 -9.58 8.67 8.84
CA CYS A 23 -10.55 9.35 9.67
C CYS A 23 -11.69 8.36 9.88
N GLY A 24 -11.74 7.73 11.07
CA GLY A 24 -12.82 6.83 11.47
C GLY A 24 -14.17 7.48 11.18
N GLY A 25 -14.84 6.96 10.16
CA GLY A 25 -16.20 7.36 9.81
C GLY A 25 -17.17 6.98 10.93
N ARG A 26 -18.29 7.70 10.98
CA ARG A 26 -19.46 7.37 11.80
C ARG A 26 -19.79 5.87 11.64
N PRO A 27 -20.01 5.08 12.72
CA PRO A 27 -20.80 3.86 12.59
C PRO A 27 -22.17 4.26 12.02
N ARG A 28 -22.59 3.71 10.88
CA ARG A 28 -23.96 3.96 10.40
C ARG A 28 -24.92 3.39 11.46
N GLY A 29 -25.84 4.21 11.96
CA GLY A 29 -26.90 3.78 12.89
C GLY A 29 -26.68 4.16 14.36
N ALA A 30 -26.65 5.45 14.69
CA ALA A 30 -26.73 5.89 16.09
C ALA A 30 -27.88 6.90 16.22
N SER A 31 -29.09 6.39 16.43
CA SER A 31 -30.13 7.05 17.21
C SER A 31 -29.90 6.70 18.69
N SER A 32 -30.28 7.61 19.56
CA SER A 32 -30.22 7.45 21.01
C SER A 32 -30.90 6.15 21.45
N GLN A 33 -30.17 5.36 22.24
CA GLN A 33 -30.61 4.11 22.89
C GLN A 33 -30.94 2.97 21.92
N GLY A 34 -29.98 2.06 21.72
CA GLY A 34 -30.16 0.83 20.94
C GLY A 34 -28.93 0.50 20.09
N SER A 35 -28.27 -0.61 20.44
CA SER A 35 -27.24 -1.37 19.70
C SER A 35 -26.76 -0.82 18.33
N GLY A 36 -25.53 -0.27 18.28
CA GLY A 36 -24.88 0.05 17.00
C GLY A 36 -23.63 0.94 17.05
N GLY A 37 -23.35 1.58 18.19
CA GLY A 37 -22.13 2.38 18.39
C GLY A 37 -20.99 1.60 19.05
N TYR A 38 -19.74 1.99 18.80
CA TYR A 38 -18.61 1.51 19.60
C TYR A 38 -18.82 1.93 21.06
N GLU A 39 -18.74 0.99 22.01
CA GLU A 39 -19.01 1.25 23.45
C GLU A 39 -18.15 2.36 24.07
N TRP A 40 -16.94 2.59 23.55
CA TRP A 40 -16.03 3.64 24.01
C TRP A 40 -16.35 5.03 23.45
N TRP A 41 -17.31 5.15 22.54
CA TRP A 41 -17.63 6.41 21.87
C TRP A 41 -18.50 7.30 22.76
N THR A 42 -18.03 8.52 23.05
CA THR A 42 -18.70 9.45 23.95
C THR A 42 -19.34 10.62 23.21
N PHE A 43 -20.32 11.27 23.85
CA PHE A 43 -20.93 12.51 23.36
C PHE A 43 -19.89 13.61 23.10
N GLU A 44 -18.90 13.75 24.00
CA GLU A 44 -17.80 14.71 23.87
C GLU A 44 -16.91 14.44 22.66
N LEU A 45 -16.69 13.18 22.29
CA LEU A 45 -15.98 12.82 21.06
C LEU A 45 -16.77 13.25 19.81
N ASP A 46 -18.09 13.07 19.79
CA ASP A 46 -18.91 13.51 18.65
C ASP A 46 -18.96 15.03 18.53
N LYS A 47 -19.10 15.75 19.65
CA LYS A 47 -19.05 17.22 19.71
C LYS A 47 -17.71 17.76 19.16
N THR A 48 -16.60 17.17 19.61
CA THR A 48 -15.26 17.59 19.16
C THR A 48 -15.02 17.23 17.69
N ARG A 49 -15.54 16.09 17.20
CA ARG A 49 -15.48 15.70 15.78
C ARG A 49 -16.25 16.70 14.89
N LYS A 50 -17.47 17.07 15.29
CA LYS A 50 -18.28 18.07 14.57
C LYS A 50 -17.57 19.41 14.51
N LEU A 51 -16.98 19.86 15.62
CA LEU A 51 -16.18 21.09 15.68
C LEU A 51 -14.95 21.01 14.76
N GLN A 52 -14.22 19.88 14.78
CA GLN A 52 -13.09 19.64 13.89
C GLN A 52 -13.49 19.79 12.41
N PHE A 53 -14.63 19.21 11.99
CA PHE A 53 -15.11 19.33 10.62
C PHE A 53 -15.50 20.77 10.26
N LYS A 54 -16.17 21.49 11.18
CA LYS A 54 -16.51 22.91 10.99
C LYS A 54 -15.25 23.75 10.76
N LEU A 55 -14.24 23.58 11.61
CA LEU A 55 -12.97 24.31 11.50
C LEU A 55 -12.16 23.92 10.26
N ARG A 56 -12.22 22.65 9.84
CA ARG A 56 -11.59 22.20 8.59
C ARG A 56 -12.17 22.94 7.39
N ARG A 57 -13.50 23.04 7.29
CA ARG A 57 -14.17 23.76 6.19
C ARG A 57 -13.81 25.25 6.21
N ALA A 58 -13.80 25.87 7.39
CA ALA A 58 -13.43 27.28 7.56
C ALA A 58 -11.96 27.56 7.17
N TRP A 59 -11.03 26.66 7.47
CA TRP A 59 -9.66 26.77 6.99
C TRP A 59 -9.57 26.57 5.46
N GLN A 60 -10.28 25.57 4.92
CA GLN A 60 -10.27 25.29 3.48
C GLN A 60 -10.84 26.45 2.64
N SER A 61 -11.86 27.16 3.14
CA SER A 61 -12.42 28.33 2.45
C SER A 61 -11.45 29.53 2.49
N LYS A 62 -10.74 29.73 3.61
CA LYS A 62 -9.78 30.83 3.78
C LYS A 62 -8.42 30.58 3.13
N ARG A 63 -8.12 29.34 2.74
CA ARG A 63 -6.86 28.94 2.09
C ARG A 63 -6.58 29.66 0.76
N ARG A 64 -7.62 30.16 0.08
CA ARG A 64 -7.45 30.95 -1.16
C ARG A 64 -7.13 32.42 -0.91
N LEU A 65 -7.42 32.92 0.29
CA LEU A 65 -7.27 34.33 0.67
C LEU A 65 -5.89 34.64 1.28
N GLY A 66 -5.22 33.62 1.85
CA GLY A 66 -3.90 33.78 2.47
C GLY A 66 -3.90 34.67 3.73
N GLY A 67 -2.72 34.85 4.32
CA GLY A 67 -2.49 35.80 5.43
C GLY A 67 -2.97 35.35 6.82
N ARG A 68 -3.04 36.31 7.74
CA ARG A 68 -3.28 36.09 9.18
C ARG A 68 -4.60 35.36 9.50
N SER A 69 -5.62 35.56 8.67
CA SER A 69 -6.94 34.91 8.81
C SER A 69 -6.90 33.42 8.45
N GLU A 70 -6.10 33.02 7.45
CA GLU A 70 -5.86 31.60 7.14
C GLU A 70 -5.04 30.94 8.27
N GLU A 71 -4.00 31.62 8.75
CA GLU A 71 -3.11 31.10 9.79
C GLU A 71 -3.86 30.81 11.10
N LEU A 72 -4.70 31.74 11.55
CA LEU A 72 -5.57 31.55 12.71
C LEU A 72 -6.54 30.38 12.51
N ALA A 73 -7.15 30.25 11.32
CA ALA A 73 -8.06 29.15 11.00
C ALA A 73 -7.32 27.80 10.96
N ARG A 74 -6.08 27.79 10.45
CA ARG A 74 -5.18 26.62 10.44
C ARG A 74 -4.85 26.20 11.86
N MET A 75 -4.39 27.12 12.71
CA MET A 75 -4.05 26.83 14.12
C MET A 75 -5.26 26.33 14.91
N ALA A 76 -6.44 26.94 14.72
CA ALA A 76 -7.68 26.49 15.34
C ALA A 76 -8.07 25.06 14.90
N PHE A 77 -7.98 24.74 13.60
CA PHE A 77 -8.24 23.39 13.11
C PHE A 77 -7.24 22.38 13.68
N HIS A 78 -5.94 22.69 13.67
CA HIS A 78 -4.90 21.77 14.13
C HIS A 78 -4.98 21.52 15.64
N SER A 79 -5.26 22.54 16.45
CA SER A 79 -5.42 22.40 17.91
C SER A 79 -6.63 21.52 18.28
N VAL A 80 -7.79 21.74 17.67
CA VAL A 80 -8.99 20.91 17.91
C VAL A 80 -8.78 19.50 17.38
N ARG A 81 -8.10 19.32 16.24
CA ARG A 81 -7.76 18.00 15.71
C ARG A 81 -6.80 17.23 16.64
N ALA A 82 -5.82 17.91 17.23
CA ALA A 82 -4.92 17.32 18.21
C ALA A 82 -5.69 16.89 19.47
N ARG A 83 -6.57 17.76 20.00
CA ARG A 83 -7.44 17.47 21.13
C ARG A 83 -8.36 16.28 20.86
N TYR A 84 -9.03 16.25 19.70
CA TYR A 84 -9.88 15.14 19.28
C TYR A 84 -9.13 13.81 19.24
N ARG A 85 -7.92 13.81 18.65
CA ARG A 85 -7.07 12.61 18.61
C ARG A 85 -6.67 12.14 20.01
N LYS A 86 -6.30 13.06 20.90
CA LYS A 86 -5.95 12.74 22.28
C LYS A 86 -7.14 12.11 23.01
N MET A 87 -8.31 12.77 22.98
CA MET A 87 -9.54 12.25 23.59
C MET A 87 -9.94 10.88 23.05
N MET A 88 -9.79 10.65 21.75
CA MET A 88 -10.11 9.37 21.13
C MET A 88 -9.19 8.26 21.64
N VAL A 89 -7.88 8.53 21.75
CA VAL A 89 -6.92 7.56 22.29
C VAL A 89 -7.19 7.30 23.77
N GLU A 90 -7.49 8.32 24.56
CA GLU A 90 -7.80 8.21 25.99
C GLU A 90 -9.08 7.40 26.22
N ALA A 91 -10.14 7.65 25.45
CA ALA A 91 -11.39 6.88 25.54
C ALA A 91 -11.17 5.41 25.18
N GLN A 92 -10.43 5.12 24.11
CA GLN A 92 -10.07 3.75 23.72
C GLN A 92 -9.21 3.05 24.79
N GLN A 93 -8.21 3.74 25.34
CA GLN A 93 -7.36 3.19 26.39
C GLN A 93 -8.13 2.97 27.69
N SER A 94 -8.99 3.91 28.08
CA SER A 94 -9.83 3.76 29.26
C SER A 94 -10.77 2.57 29.12
N GLN A 95 -11.41 2.38 27.96
CA GLN A 95 -12.26 1.21 27.74
C GLN A 95 -11.42 -0.07 27.74
N HIS A 96 -10.27 -0.09 27.08
CA HIS A 96 -9.40 -1.26 27.08
C HIS A 96 -8.88 -1.60 28.48
N ARG A 97 -8.56 -0.60 29.31
CA ARG A 97 -8.22 -0.80 30.73
C ARG A 97 -9.40 -1.35 31.53
N LYS A 98 -10.61 -0.82 31.31
CA LYS A 98 -11.83 -1.35 31.95
C LYS A 98 -12.05 -2.82 31.58
N ILE A 99 -11.89 -3.18 30.31
CA ILE A 99 -11.99 -4.56 29.83
C ILE A 99 -10.88 -5.43 30.46
N ALA A 100 -9.63 -4.97 30.44
CA ALA A 100 -8.50 -5.72 30.99
C ALA A 100 -8.67 -5.94 32.51
N ASN A 101 -9.09 -4.90 33.24
CA ASN A 101 -9.31 -4.98 34.68
C ASN A 101 -10.58 -5.80 35.02
N SER A 102 -11.60 -5.82 34.16
CA SER A 102 -12.79 -6.65 34.40
C SER A 102 -12.48 -8.15 34.45
N GLY A 103 -11.38 -8.59 33.82
CA GLY A 103 -10.91 -9.98 33.94
C GLY A 103 -10.31 -10.32 35.32
N ASN A 104 -9.93 -9.32 36.12
CA ASN A 104 -9.45 -9.52 37.49
C ASN A 104 -10.59 -9.52 38.53
N GLU A 105 -11.73 -8.88 38.21
CA GLU A 105 -12.89 -8.77 39.11
C GLU A 105 -13.92 -9.87 38.84
N ASP A 106 -14.11 -10.25 37.57
CA ASP A 106 -14.97 -11.37 37.16
C ASP A 106 -14.23 -12.23 36.14
N LEU A 107 -13.69 -13.35 36.63
CA LEU A 107 -12.96 -14.36 35.86
C LEU A 107 -13.78 -14.92 34.68
N TRP A 108 -15.11 -14.84 34.72
CA TRP A 108 -16.01 -15.30 33.66
C TRP A 108 -16.71 -14.15 32.93
N GLY A 109 -16.28 -12.91 33.19
CA GLY A 109 -16.89 -11.67 32.73
C GLY A 109 -16.63 -11.32 31.26
N PHE A 110 -16.71 -10.04 30.91
CA PHE A 110 -16.60 -9.60 29.52
C PHE A 110 -15.24 -9.94 28.88
N ALA A 111 -14.14 -9.86 29.64
CA ALA A 111 -12.81 -10.26 29.18
C ALA A 111 -12.74 -11.75 28.81
N TYR A 112 -13.29 -12.62 29.67
CA TYR A 112 -13.38 -14.06 29.41
C TYR A 112 -14.34 -14.37 28.25
N ARG A 113 -15.50 -13.70 28.16
CA ARG A 113 -16.42 -13.86 27.03
C ARG A 113 -15.80 -13.41 25.71
N LEU A 114 -14.92 -12.40 25.73
CA LEU A 114 -14.15 -11.97 24.56
C LEU A 114 -13.08 -13.01 24.17
N SER A 115 -12.33 -13.53 25.15
CA SER A 115 -11.27 -14.52 24.89
C SER A 115 -11.81 -15.91 24.54
N SER A 116 -12.99 -16.28 25.05
CA SER A 116 -13.70 -17.54 24.76
C SER A 116 -14.57 -17.48 23.50
N GLY A 117 -14.56 -16.35 22.76
CA GLY A 117 -15.31 -16.20 21.51
C GLY A 117 -16.84 -16.05 21.67
N ARG A 118 -17.34 -15.84 22.90
CA ARG A 118 -18.77 -15.70 23.21
C ARG A 118 -19.32 -14.28 22.97
N VAL A 119 -18.47 -13.31 22.65
CA VAL A 119 -18.87 -11.95 22.22
C VAL A 119 -18.85 -11.88 20.69
N ARG A 120 -20.01 -11.60 20.09
CA ARG A 120 -20.10 -11.35 18.65
C ARG A 120 -19.46 -9.99 18.33
N PRO A 121 -18.55 -9.89 17.33
CA PRO A 121 -18.01 -8.61 16.91
C PRO A 121 -19.15 -7.69 16.45
N PRO A 122 -19.01 -6.36 16.60
CA PRO A 122 -19.99 -5.41 16.07
C PRO A 122 -20.25 -5.69 14.58
N ALA A 123 -21.50 -5.62 14.11
CA ALA A 123 -21.86 -5.92 12.71
C ALA A 123 -21.05 -5.10 11.67
N ASN A 124 -20.50 -3.98 12.11
CA ASN A 124 -19.63 -3.05 11.39
C ASN A 124 -18.13 -3.41 11.42
N VAL A 125 -17.70 -4.37 12.24
CA VAL A 125 -16.42 -5.07 12.11
C VAL A 125 -16.67 -6.30 11.26
N ILE A 126 -16.63 -6.09 9.95
CA ILE A 126 -16.91 -7.14 8.96
C ILE A 126 -15.75 -8.15 8.99
N ASN A 127 -15.80 -9.10 9.92
CA ASN A 127 -15.27 -10.44 9.66
C ASN A 127 -16.27 -11.13 8.72
N GLY A 128 -16.24 -10.72 7.44
CA GLY A 128 -16.93 -11.28 6.28
C GLY A 128 -18.24 -12.04 6.50
N ILE A 129 -19.41 -11.37 6.51
CA ILE A 129 -20.72 -12.06 6.55
C ILE A 129 -21.76 -11.49 5.55
N ALA A 130 -21.36 -10.64 4.59
CA ALA A 130 -22.27 -10.30 3.48
C ALA A 130 -22.15 -11.31 2.33
N PHE A 131 -20.94 -11.79 2.05
CA PHE A 131 -20.67 -12.77 0.98
C PHE A 131 -21.14 -14.20 1.34
N ALA A 132 -21.04 -14.59 2.61
CA ALA A 132 -21.39 -15.94 3.08
C ALA A 132 -22.90 -16.19 3.13
N GLY A 133 -23.71 -15.18 3.44
CA GLY A 133 -25.17 -15.33 3.55
C GLY A 133 -25.90 -15.53 2.21
N VAL A 134 -25.19 -15.41 1.08
CA VAL A 134 -25.73 -15.56 -0.28
C VAL A 134 -25.06 -16.72 -1.03
N HIS A 135 -24.07 -17.39 -0.41
CA HIS A 135 -23.36 -18.49 -1.07
C HIS A 135 -24.12 -19.81 -0.85
N PRO A 136 -24.54 -20.52 -1.92
CA PRO A 136 -25.35 -21.73 -1.80
C PRO A 136 -24.64 -22.86 -1.03
N ASP A 137 -23.31 -22.94 -1.17
CA ASP A 137 -22.49 -24.03 -0.61
C ASP A 137 -21.96 -23.77 0.82
N GLY A 138 -22.46 -22.75 1.52
CA GLY A 138 -22.08 -22.44 2.91
C GLY A 138 -20.76 -21.67 3.11
N LEU A 139 -20.36 -21.51 4.37
CA LEU A 139 -19.28 -20.61 4.79
C LEU A 139 -17.88 -21.04 4.30
N GLU A 140 -17.55 -22.32 4.34
CA GLU A 140 -16.23 -22.82 3.92
C GLU A 140 -15.99 -22.62 2.42
N ALA A 141 -17.01 -22.88 1.60
CA ALA A 141 -16.96 -22.63 0.17
C ALA A 141 -16.83 -21.13 -0.13
N ALA A 142 -17.56 -20.28 0.61
CA ALA A 142 -17.43 -18.83 0.52
C ALA A 142 -16.01 -18.35 0.88
N MET A 143 -15.41 -18.88 1.95
CA MET A 143 -14.02 -18.60 2.34
C MET A 143 -13.04 -19.04 1.25
N HIS A 144 -13.21 -20.24 0.71
CA HIS A 144 -12.36 -20.75 -0.36
C HIS A 144 -12.43 -19.85 -1.61
N LYS A 145 -13.64 -19.52 -2.07
CA LYS A 145 -13.86 -18.66 -3.24
C LYS A 145 -13.27 -17.26 -3.05
N LEU A 146 -13.43 -16.68 -1.85
CA LEU A 146 -12.86 -15.39 -1.51
C LEU A 146 -11.32 -15.44 -1.55
N MET A 147 -10.71 -16.47 -0.97
CA MET A 147 -9.26 -16.63 -0.98
C MET A 147 -8.71 -16.87 -2.38
N SER A 148 -9.36 -17.71 -3.19
CA SER A 148 -8.93 -17.98 -4.57
C SER A 148 -8.99 -16.74 -5.45
N ALA A 149 -9.95 -15.85 -5.24
CA ALA A 149 -10.09 -14.61 -6.00
C ALA A 149 -9.21 -13.45 -5.50
N LEU A 150 -8.91 -13.37 -4.20
CA LEU A 150 -8.08 -12.30 -3.61
C LEU A 150 -6.60 -12.65 -3.49
N CYS A 151 -6.26 -13.94 -3.55
CA CYS A 151 -4.89 -14.44 -3.51
C CYS A 151 -4.73 -15.39 -4.71
N PRO A 152 -4.47 -14.88 -5.92
CA PRO A 152 -4.37 -15.70 -7.12
C PRO A 152 -3.18 -16.66 -7.03
N ASP A 153 -3.24 -17.75 -7.80
CA ASP A 153 -2.16 -18.72 -7.90
C ASP A 153 -1.42 -18.58 -9.24
N ASP A 154 -0.10 -18.65 -9.19
CA ASP A 154 0.72 -18.85 -10.38
C ASP A 154 0.59 -20.29 -10.86
N SER A 155 0.39 -20.48 -12.16
CA SER A 155 0.40 -21.78 -12.83
C SER A 155 1.48 -21.82 -13.92
N THR A 156 2.15 -22.97 -14.00
CA THR A 156 3.12 -23.30 -15.04
C THR A 156 2.48 -23.68 -16.37
N ASP A 157 1.19 -24.01 -16.39
CA ASP A 157 0.50 -24.54 -17.58
C ASP A 157 0.39 -23.48 -18.68
N CYS A 158 0.32 -22.20 -18.29
CA CYS A 158 0.26 -21.06 -19.20
C CYS A 158 1.65 -20.46 -19.52
N ASP A 159 2.74 -21.16 -19.18
CA ASP A 159 4.09 -20.68 -19.47
C ASP A 159 4.42 -20.72 -20.97
N SER A 160 4.67 -19.54 -21.55
CA SER A 160 5.37 -19.41 -22.82
C SER A 160 6.84 -19.84 -22.67
N PRO A 161 7.57 -20.08 -23.78
CA PRO A 161 9.00 -20.36 -23.73
C PRO A 161 9.79 -19.29 -22.95
N TYR A 162 9.41 -18.02 -23.10
CA TYR A 162 9.99 -16.91 -22.33
C TYR A 162 9.73 -17.04 -20.82
N HIS A 163 8.51 -17.39 -20.41
CA HIS A 163 8.19 -17.58 -18.99
C HIS A 163 9.01 -18.72 -18.37
N ARG A 164 9.18 -19.84 -19.07
CA ARG A 164 10.03 -20.95 -18.61
C ARG A 164 11.48 -20.50 -18.43
N GLN A 165 12.01 -19.73 -19.38
CA GLN A 165 13.35 -19.15 -19.29
C GLN A 165 13.49 -18.21 -18.08
N VAL A 166 12.50 -17.37 -17.80
CA VAL A 166 12.51 -16.48 -16.62
C VAL A 166 12.56 -17.29 -15.32
N ARG A 167 11.82 -18.40 -15.21
CA ARG A 167 11.90 -19.29 -14.04
C ARG A 167 13.29 -19.89 -13.86
N LEU A 168 13.89 -20.39 -14.94
CA LEU A 168 15.27 -20.90 -14.92
C LEU A 168 16.26 -19.82 -14.49
N LEU A 169 16.17 -18.62 -15.07
CA LEU A 169 17.00 -17.48 -14.71
C LEU A 169 16.82 -17.06 -13.25
N ALA A 170 15.61 -17.15 -12.70
CA ALA A 170 15.34 -16.84 -11.30
C ALA A 170 15.97 -17.87 -10.33
N ALA A 171 16.13 -19.13 -10.74
CA ALA A 171 16.69 -20.18 -9.90
C ALA A 171 18.20 -20.02 -9.63
N PHE A 172 18.95 -19.42 -10.57
CA PHE A 172 20.38 -19.19 -10.39
C PHE A 172 20.65 -18.12 -9.33
N MET A 173 21.78 -18.19 -8.64
CA MET A 173 22.23 -17.13 -7.74
C MET A 173 22.87 -15.96 -8.52
N PRO A 174 22.78 -14.70 -8.05
CA PRO A 174 23.64 -13.63 -8.56
C PRO A 174 25.11 -13.94 -8.33
N SER A 175 25.96 -13.42 -9.21
CA SER A 175 27.40 -13.30 -8.97
C SER A 175 27.71 -12.11 -8.07
N GLY A 176 28.93 -12.04 -7.55
CA GLY A 176 29.42 -10.93 -6.72
C GLY A 176 29.54 -11.26 -5.24
N GLY A 177 29.90 -10.26 -4.44
CA GLY A 177 30.12 -10.39 -3.00
C GLY A 177 28.83 -10.37 -2.19
N ALA A 178 28.83 -11.06 -1.05
CA ALA A 178 27.74 -10.99 -0.07
C ALA A 178 27.57 -9.56 0.49
N ALA A 179 26.35 -9.23 0.91
CA ALA A 179 26.11 -8.00 1.65
C ALA A 179 26.94 -8.00 2.94
N PRO A 180 27.45 -6.83 3.37
CA PRO A 180 28.24 -6.74 4.59
C PRO A 180 27.42 -7.16 5.82
N PRO A 181 28.08 -7.65 6.88
CA PRO A 181 27.41 -8.02 8.12
C PRO A 181 26.57 -6.86 8.68
N LEU A 182 25.36 -7.18 9.15
CA LEU A 182 24.45 -6.22 9.77
C LEU A 182 25.11 -5.61 11.02
N LYS A 183 25.17 -4.29 11.13
CA LYS A 183 25.73 -3.64 12.33
C LYS A 183 24.65 -3.44 13.40
N VAL A 184 25.01 -3.60 14.67
CA VAL A 184 24.10 -3.36 15.83
C VAL A 184 23.45 -1.98 15.76
N LYS A 185 24.22 -0.94 15.42
CA LYS A 185 23.73 0.44 15.29
C LYS A 185 22.66 0.59 14.20
N GLU A 186 22.82 -0.13 13.09
CA GLU A 186 21.86 -0.10 11.98
C GLU A 186 20.56 -0.76 12.39
N LEU A 187 20.63 -1.96 12.96
CA LEU A 187 19.45 -2.66 13.47
C LEU A 187 18.72 -1.84 14.54
N GLY A 188 19.45 -1.22 15.46
CA GLY A 188 18.87 -0.34 16.48
C GLY A 188 18.15 0.88 15.88
N GLY A 189 18.65 1.44 14.78
CA GLY A 189 17.96 2.49 14.03
C GLY A 189 16.65 2.01 13.43
N ILE A 190 16.66 0.81 12.82
CA ILE A 190 15.47 0.20 12.23
C ILE A 190 14.42 -0.12 13.30
N VAL A 191 14.82 -0.68 14.45
CA VAL A 191 13.93 -1.00 15.58
C VAL A 191 13.25 0.26 16.12
N LYS A 192 14.01 1.35 16.30
CA LYS A 192 13.47 2.64 16.76
C LYS A 192 12.45 3.22 15.78
N ALA A 193 12.65 3.02 14.48
CA ALA A 193 11.77 3.51 13.42
C ALA A 193 10.51 2.64 13.18
N LEU A 194 10.31 1.53 13.91
CA LEU A 194 9.16 0.66 13.73
C LEU A 194 7.83 1.40 14.01
N PRO A 195 6.90 1.46 13.05
CA PRO A 195 5.59 2.07 13.27
C PRO A 195 4.76 1.23 14.24
N ASN A 196 3.89 1.88 15.00
CA ASN A 196 2.85 1.18 15.76
C ASN A 196 1.78 0.70 14.78
N ALA A 197 1.85 -0.58 14.41
CA ALA A 197 0.89 -1.27 13.56
C ALA A 197 0.25 -2.44 14.32
N ALA A 198 -0.87 -2.95 13.81
CA ALA A 198 -1.47 -4.17 14.33
C ALA A 198 -0.46 -5.34 14.26
N PRO A 199 -0.37 -6.16 15.32
CA PRO A 199 0.50 -7.33 15.34
C PRO A 199 0.03 -8.39 14.34
N GLY A 200 0.91 -9.36 14.07
CA GLY A 200 0.55 -10.55 13.31
C GLY A 200 -0.21 -11.55 14.17
N LEU A 201 -0.15 -12.83 13.77
CA LEU A 201 -0.75 -13.94 14.52
C LEU A 201 -0.12 -14.16 15.90
N ASP A 202 1.13 -13.74 16.07
CA ASP A 202 1.91 -13.87 17.30
C ASP A 202 1.54 -12.85 18.41
N GLY A 203 0.71 -11.84 18.10
CA GLY A 203 0.37 -10.78 19.05
C GLY A 203 1.54 -9.83 19.39
N VAL A 204 2.72 -10.02 18.79
CA VAL A 204 3.93 -9.24 19.14
C VAL A 204 3.86 -7.86 18.50
N SER A 205 3.71 -6.83 19.33
CA SER A 205 3.64 -5.45 18.87
C SER A 205 5.03 -4.79 18.73
N ALA A 206 5.11 -3.72 17.93
CA ALA A 206 6.33 -2.91 17.84
C ALA A 206 6.79 -2.32 19.19
N ARG A 207 5.86 -2.14 20.14
CA ARG A 207 6.19 -1.70 21.50
C ARG A 207 6.96 -2.77 22.27
N ILE A 208 6.54 -4.03 22.15
CA ILE A 208 7.22 -5.18 22.75
C ILE A 208 8.62 -5.31 22.15
N VAL A 209 8.73 -5.29 20.81
CA VAL A 209 10.02 -5.39 20.11
C VAL A 209 11.00 -4.30 20.58
N ARG A 210 10.56 -3.05 20.75
CA ARG A 210 11.42 -1.98 21.27
C ARG A 210 11.87 -2.21 22.71
N LYS A 211 11.04 -2.83 23.55
CA LYS A 211 11.41 -3.17 24.94
C LYS A 211 12.40 -4.34 24.98
N VAL A 212 12.18 -5.37 24.17
CA VAL A 212 13.12 -6.49 24.00
C VAL A 212 14.48 -6.00 23.51
N TRP A 213 14.51 -5.10 22.53
CA TRP A 213 15.76 -4.50 22.05
C TRP A 213 16.54 -3.76 23.13
N ILE A 214 15.86 -3.08 24.06
CA ILE A 214 16.53 -2.39 25.18
C ILE A 214 17.10 -3.41 26.17
N ALA A 215 16.36 -4.48 26.44
CA ALA A 215 16.75 -5.50 27.42
C ALA A 215 17.85 -6.44 26.91
N ALA A 216 17.80 -6.85 25.64
CA ALA A 216 18.66 -7.88 25.06
C ALA A 216 19.14 -7.49 23.64
N PRO A 217 19.89 -6.38 23.48
CA PRO A 217 20.30 -5.89 22.15
C PRO A 217 21.26 -6.84 21.43
N ARG A 218 22.08 -7.61 22.16
CA ARG A 218 23.10 -8.50 21.58
C ARG A 218 22.46 -9.72 20.95
N GLU A 219 21.65 -10.44 21.72
CA GLU A 219 20.91 -11.64 21.32
C GLU A 219 19.97 -11.31 20.16
N PHE A 220 19.27 -10.18 20.29
CA PHE A 220 18.39 -9.69 19.23
C PHE A 220 19.19 -9.39 17.95
N HIS A 221 20.35 -8.75 18.04
CA HIS A 221 21.22 -8.52 16.87
C HIS A 221 21.74 -9.82 16.25
N LEU A 222 22.17 -10.78 17.07
CA LEU A 222 22.70 -12.06 16.60
C LEU A 222 21.70 -12.79 15.69
N VAL A 223 20.42 -12.84 16.08
CA VAL A 223 19.38 -13.48 15.26
C VAL A 223 19.28 -12.85 13.87
N TYR A 224 19.18 -11.53 13.77
CA TYR A 224 19.05 -10.85 12.48
C TYR A 224 20.34 -10.88 11.67
N ALA A 225 21.51 -10.81 12.33
CA ALA A 225 22.80 -10.94 11.68
C ALA A 225 22.95 -12.34 11.06
N LYS A 226 22.54 -13.38 11.77
CA LYS A 226 22.57 -14.76 11.29
C LYS A 226 21.63 -14.99 10.10
N CYS A 227 20.43 -14.42 10.13
CA CYS A 227 19.52 -14.41 8.97
C CYS A 227 20.17 -13.79 7.73
N VAL A 228 20.90 -12.67 7.88
CA VAL A 228 21.60 -12.00 6.77
C VAL A 228 22.80 -12.81 6.27
N GLU A 229 23.58 -13.38 7.17
CA GLU A 229 24.75 -14.20 6.84
C GLU A 229 24.34 -15.44 6.05
N GLU A 230 23.37 -16.19 6.57
CA GLU A 230 22.95 -17.47 5.98
C GLU A 230 21.98 -17.28 4.81
N GLY A 231 21.31 -16.14 4.75
CA GLY A 231 20.29 -15.83 3.76
C GLY A 231 18.97 -16.56 4.04
N VAL A 232 18.51 -16.54 5.30
CA VAL A 232 17.32 -17.28 5.77
C VAL A 232 16.28 -16.30 6.29
N PHE A 233 15.02 -16.53 5.92
CA PHE A 233 13.84 -15.87 6.47
C PHE A 233 13.04 -16.87 7.31
N PRO A 234 12.98 -16.75 8.64
CA PRO A 234 12.32 -17.75 9.49
C PRO A 234 10.85 -18.03 9.12
N ASN A 235 10.46 -19.31 9.02
CA ASN A 235 9.10 -19.73 8.64
C ASN A 235 8.01 -19.16 9.56
N VAL A 236 8.29 -19.07 10.85
CA VAL A 236 7.39 -18.46 11.86
C VAL A 236 7.04 -17.00 11.56
N TRP A 237 7.81 -16.33 10.71
CA TRP A 237 7.57 -14.93 10.31
C TRP A 237 6.90 -14.79 8.93
N LYS A 238 6.64 -15.90 8.22
CA LYS A 238 6.07 -15.92 6.87
C LYS A 238 4.54 -15.96 6.88
N ASP A 239 3.93 -16.60 7.88
CA ASP A 239 2.48 -16.74 7.99
C ASP A 239 1.78 -15.40 8.26
N GLY A 240 0.79 -15.07 7.42
CA GLY A 240 0.04 -13.83 7.50
C GLY A 240 -1.44 -14.04 7.84
N ARG A 241 -2.01 -13.15 8.65
CA ARG A 241 -3.47 -13.11 8.87
C ARG A 241 -4.12 -12.25 7.80
N LEU A 242 -4.96 -12.85 6.97
CA LEU A 242 -5.75 -12.15 5.96
C LEU A 242 -6.99 -11.51 6.59
N ILE A 243 -7.13 -10.21 6.39
CA ILE A 243 -8.29 -9.40 6.76
C ILE A 243 -8.85 -8.80 5.48
N VAL A 244 -10.16 -8.93 5.27
CA VAL A 244 -10.83 -8.36 4.09
C VAL A 244 -11.57 -7.09 4.48
N ILE A 245 -11.28 -6.00 3.79
CA ILE A 245 -11.91 -4.69 4.04
C ILE A 245 -12.67 -4.24 2.80
N PRO A 246 -13.96 -3.84 2.90
CA PRO A 246 -14.69 -3.28 1.76
C PRO A 246 -14.01 -2.02 1.21
N LYS A 247 -13.97 -1.89 -0.11
CA LYS A 247 -13.42 -0.72 -0.82
C LYS A 247 -14.29 0.54 -0.66
N GLY A 248 -15.55 0.39 -0.25
CA GLY A 248 -16.45 1.50 0.07
C GLY A 248 -16.93 2.32 -1.14
N ASN A 249 -16.88 1.74 -2.34
CA ASN A 249 -17.20 2.38 -3.63
C ASN A 249 -18.56 1.95 -4.18
N ASP A 250 -19.55 1.78 -3.31
CA ASP A 250 -20.93 1.36 -3.63
C ASP A 250 -21.06 0.06 -4.45
N LYS A 251 -19.98 -0.72 -4.54
CA LYS A 251 -20.01 -2.05 -5.12
C LYS A 251 -20.85 -3.00 -4.26
N PRO A 252 -21.64 -3.90 -4.86
CA PRO A 252 -22.33 -4.93 -4.11
C PRO A 252 -21.36 -5.70 -3.22
N LEU A 253 -21.69 -5.86 -1.94
CA LEU A 253 -20.86 -6.63 -1.00
C LEU A 253 -20.86 -8.14 -1.30
N THR A 254 -21.67 -8.58 -2.27
CA THR A 254 -21.65 -9.92 -2.87
C THR A 254 -20.56 -10.09 -3.94
N ASP A 255 -19.96 -8.99 -4.45
CA ASP A 255 -18.83 -9.04 -5.37
C ASP A 255 -17.51 -9.16 -4.59
N VAL A 256 -16.73 -10.22 -4.85
CA VAL A 256 -15.41 -10.40 -4.25
C VAL A 256 -14.48 -9.22 -4.56
N LYS A 257 -14.60 -8.61 -5.75
CA LYS A 257 -13.79 -7.45 -6.16
C LYS A 257 -14.12 -6.18 -5.37
N ALA A 258 -15.19 -6.17 -4.57
CA ALA A 258 -15.52 -5.11 -3.64
C ALA A 258 -14.65 -5.12 -2.37
N TYR A 259 -13.91 -6.20 -2.11
CA TYR A 259 -13.03 -6.32 -0.95
C TYR A 259 -11.58 -6.05 -1.30
N ARG A 260 -10.83 -5.57 -0.30
CA ARG A 260 -9.38 -5.41 -0.33
C ARG A 260 -8.76 -6.36 0.68
N PRO A 261 -7.85 -7.26 0.27
CA PRO A 261 -7.11 -8.10 1.19
C PRO A 261 -6.06 -7.26 1.91
N ILE A 262 -5.96 -7.37 3.24
CA ILE A 262 -4.86 -6.85 4.05
C ILE A 262 -4.26 -8.00 4.83
N THR A 263 -2.96 -8.19 4.70
CA THR A 263 -2.23 -9.24 5.39
C THR A 263 -1.49 -8.67 6.59
N LEU A 264 -1.92 -9.04 7.80
CA LEU A 264 -1.17 -8.74 9.01
C LEU A 264 0.00 -9.72 9.16
N LEU A 265 1.19 -9.24 8.87
CA LEU A 265 2.44 -9.97 9.05
C LEU A 265 3.03 -9.78 10.46
N PRO A 266 3.78 -10.76 10.99
CA PRO A 266 4.55 -10.64 12.24
C PRO A 266 5.47 -9.42 12.24
N VAL A 267 5.59 -8.74 13.38
CA VAL A 267 6.42 -7.51 13.46
C VAL A 267 7.90 -7.83 13.31
N LEU A 268 8.35 -8.98 13.82
CA LEU A 268 9.74 -9.45 13.67
C LEU A 268 10.09 -9.76 12.20
N GLY A 269 9.15 -10.35 11.44
CA GLY A 269 9.29 -10.51 9.99
C GLY A 269 9.37 -9.19 9.25
N LYS A 270 8.48 -8.23 9.57
CA LYS A 270 8.53 -6.86 9.03
C LYS A 270 9.82 -6.12 9.40
N LEU A 271 10.48 -6.49 10.50
CA LEU A 271 11.79 -5.96 10.86
C LEU A 271 12.88 -6.56 9.94
N LEU A 272 12.83 -7.87 9.67
CA LEU A 272 13.77 -8.53 8.75
C LEU A 272 13.60 -8.00 7.32
N GLU A 273 12.36 -7.74 6.88
CA GLU A 273 12.09 -7.06 5.60
C GLU A 273 12.79 -5.70 5.48
N ARG A 274 12.86 -4.92 6.57
CA ARG A 274 13.60 -3.64 6.58
C ARG A 274 15.11 -3.85 6.54
N VAL A 275 15.61 -4.92 7.16
CA VAL A 275 17.02 -5.31 7.08
C VAL A 275 17.37 -5.69 5.63
N ILE A 276 16.52 -6.46 4.94
CA ILE A 276 16.67 -6.77 3.51
C ILE A 276 16.80 -5.49 2.69
N LEU A 277 15.88 -4.53 2.86
CA LEU A 277 15.93 -3.24 2.15
C LEU A 277 17.21 -2.44 2.43
N ARG A 278 17.72 -2.51 3.66
CA ARG A 278 18.97 -1.85 4.06
C ARG A 278 20.19 -2.50 3.39
N CYS A 279 20.25 -3.83 3.35
CA CYS A 279 21.36 -4.59 2.80
C CYS A 279 21.36 -4.57 1.27
N ALA A 280 20.21 -4.79 0.63
CA ALA A 280 20.03 -4.78 -0.81
C ALA A 280 19.62 -3.40 -1.35
N HIS A 281 20.05 -2.31 -0.72
CA HIS A 281 19.70 -0.95 -1.13
C HIS A 281 19.97 -0.65 -2.62
N ALA A 282 20.94 -1.34 -3.25
CA ALA A 282 21.24 -1.25 -4.68
C ALA A 282 20.00 -1.49 -5.57
N ILE A 283 19.15 -2.46 -5.23
CA ILE A 283 17.93 -2.78 -6.01
C ILE A 283 16.96 -1.59 -6.09
N SER A 284 17.06 -0.67 -5.14
CA SER A 284 16.18 0.51 -5.04
C SER A 284 16.78 1.80 -5.57
N ARG A 285 18.11 1.88 -5.78
CA ARG A 285 18.79 3.10 -6.24
C ARG A 285 18.65 3.34 -7.74
N GLY A 286 18.51 2.27 -8.52
CA GLY A 286 18.42 2.33 -9.98
C GLY A 286 16.99 2.47 -10.53
N ILE A 287 15.99 2.71 -9.69
CA ILE A 287 14.59 2.78 -10.13
C ILE A 287 14.33 4.09 -10.87
N SER A 288 13.54 4.03 -11.94
CA SER A 288 13.15 5.13 -12.80
C SER A 288 12.60 6.30 -11.98
N GLU A 289 13.07 7.50 -12.29
CA GLU A 289 12.64 8.73 -11.62
C GLU A 289 11.17 9.09 -11.87
N TYR A 290 10.58 8.45 -12.88
CA TYR A 290 9.17 8.56 -13.25
C TYR A 290 8.25 7.65 -12.41
N GLN A 291 8.81 6.84 -11.50
CA GLN A 291 8.06 6.15 -10.45
C GLN A 291 7.97 7.04 -9.21
N HIS A 292 6.78 7.57 -8.94
CA HIS A 292 6.52 8.44 -7.80
C HIS A 292 5.96 7.71 -6.59
N GLY A 293 5.31 6.56 -6.79
CA GLY A 293 4.76 5.75 -5.72
C GLY A 293 5.85 4.98 -5.02
N PHE A 294 5.81 4.94 -3.68
CA PHE A 294 6.79 4.24 -2.84
C PHE A 294 8.26 4.68 -3.02
N SER A 295 8.50 5.80 -3.72
CA SER A 295 9.82 6.36 -3.95
C SER A 295 10.15 7.47 -2.93
N PRO A 296 11.33 7.44 -2.29
CA PRO A 296 11.76 8.51 -1.38
C PRO A 296 11.73 9.88 -2.05
N GLY A 297 11.25 10.91 -1.34
CA GLY A 297 11.19 12.28 -1.84
C GLY A 297 10.11 12.54 -2.92
N ARG A 298 9.35 11.52 -3.32
CA ARG A 298 8.24 11.64 -4.27
C ARG A 298 6.90 11.57 -3.54
N SER A 299 5.89 12.16 -4.15
CA SER A 299 4.51 12.21 -3.63
C SER A 299 3.50 12.33 -4.76
N THR A 300 2.21 12.22 -4.45
CA THR A 300 1.13 12.46 -5.41
C THR A 300 1.23 13.84 -6.05
N VAL A 301 1.69 14.85 -5.30
CA VAL A 301 1.91 16.21 -5.81
C VAL A 301 3.00 16.25 -6.88
N THR A 302 4.09 15.50 -6.67
CA THR A 302 5.18 15.46 -7.67
C THR A 302 4.74 14.78 -8.97
N ALA A 303 3.93 13.70 -8.89
CA ALA A 303 3.40 13.02 -10.06
C ALA A 303 2.41 13.92 -10.83
N LEU A 304 1.48 14.56 -10.11
CA LEU A 304 0.53 15.51 -10.70
C LEU A 304 1.24 16.72 -11.31
N ARG A 305 2.34 17.19 -10.71
CA ARG A 305 3.13 18.30 -11.25
C ARG A 305 3.68 17.95 -12.62
N VAL A 306 4.24 16.75 -12.81
CA VAL A 306 4.74 16.28 -14.12
C VAL A 306 3.62 16.34 -15.16
N LEU A 307 2.47 15.74 -14.85
CA LEU A 307 1.29 15.74 -15.73
C LEU A 307 0.87 17.16 -16.13
N LEU A 308 0.68 18.03 -15.14
CA LEU A 308 0.19 19.39 -15.37
C LEU A 308 1.24 20.27 -16.08
N SER A 309 2.53 20.10 -15.78
CA SER A 309 3.60 20.85 -16.44
C SER A 309 3.72 20.46 -17.90
N THR A 310 3.64 19.17 -18.23
CA THR A 310 3.66 18.71 -19.63
C THR A 310 2.49 19.32 -20.39
N ALA A 311 1.26 19.24 -19.86
CA ALA A 311 0.11 19.84 -20.52
C ALA A 311 0.22 21.38 -20.69
N ARG A 312 0.76 22.08 -19.69
CA ARG A 312 0.84 23.55 -19.70
C ARG A 312 1.93 24.08 -20.63
N TYR A 313 3.11 23.47 -20.62
CA TYR A 313 4.31 23.96 -21.31
C TYR A 313 4.58 23.27 -22.65
N SER A 314 3.78 22.26 -23.02
CA SER A 314 3.83 21.64 -24.34
C SER A 314 3.71 22.69 -25.45
N GLN A 315 4.58 22.57 -26.46
CA GLN A 315 4.50 23.35 -27.69
C GLN A 315 3.57 22.70 -28.73
N ALA A 316 3.12 21.46 -28.49
CA ALA A 316 2.17 20.80 -29.36
C ALA A 316 0.77 21.42 -29.25
N CYS A 317 0.01 21.33 -30.35
CA CYS A 317 -1.39 21.76 -30.40
C CYS A 317 -2.25 20.96 -29.41
N TYR A 318 -1.95 19.67 -29.27
CA TYR A 318 -2.74 18.74 -28.47
C TYR A 318 -1.85 17.92 -27.53
N VAL A 319 -2.37 17.68 -26.32
CA VAL A 319 -1.81 16.71 -25.38
C VAL A 319 -2.92 15.78 -24.93
N GLN A 320 -2.72 14.48 -25.14
CA GLN A 320 -3.63 13.42 -24.71
C GLN A 320 -3.02 12.69 -23.50
N ALA A 321 -3.81 12.54 -22.45
CA ALA A 321 -3.47 11.70 -21.30
C ALA A 321 -4.20 10.36 -21.40
N ILE A 322 -3.49 9.27 -21.14
CA ILE A 322 -4.04 7.91 -21.01
C ILE A 322 -3.73 7.43 -19.60
N PHE A 323 -4.76 7.04 -18.86
CA PHE A 323 -4.69 6.52 -17.50
C PHE A 323 -4.94 5.02 -17.56
N LEU A 324 -3.92 4.23 -17.26
CA LEU A 324 -3.98 2.77 -17.32
C LEU A 324 -4.20 2.18 -15.94
N ASP A 325 -5.08 1.19 -15.85
CA ASP A 325 -5.35 0.40 -14.64
C ASP A 325 -4.76 -1.01 -14.80
N ILE A 326 -3.93 -1.44 -13.84
CA ILE A 326 -3.41 -2.80 -13.80
C ILE A 326 -4.39 -3.68 -13.01
N SER A 327 -4.88 -4.75 -13.65
CA SER A 327 -5.80 -5.70 -13.04
C SER A 327 -5.12 -6.49 -11.92
N GLY A 328 -5.59 -6.29 -10.68
CA GLY A 328 -5.10 -7.04 -9.52
C GLY A 328 -3.62 -6.77 -9.23
N ALA A 329 -3.18 -5.52 -9.37
CA ALA A 329 -1.85 -5.10 -8.99
C ALA A 329 -1.49 -5.54 -7.56
N PHE A 330 -0.20 -5.74 -7.28
CA PHE A 330 0.35 -6.41 -6.10
C PHE A 330 -0.06 -7.88 -5.94
N ASP A 331 -1.33 -8.25 -6.09
CA ASP A 331 -1.81 -9.62 -5.92
C ASP A 331 -1.28 -10.51 -7.08
N ASN A 332 -1.16 -9.96 -8.29
CA ASN A 332 -0.62 -10.63 -9.47
C ASN A 332 0.91 -10.46 -9.67
N ALA A 333 1.66 -9.96 -8.68
CA ALA A 333 3.11 -9.76 -8.83
C ALA A 333 3.86 -11.10 -8.96
N TRP A 334 4.39 -11.40 -10.14
CA TRP A 334 4.99 -12.70 -10.44
C TRP A 334 6.43 -12.81 -9.92
N TRP A 335 6.65 -13.71 -8.94
CA TRP A 335 7.91 -13.80 -8.21
C TRP A 335 9.14 -14.11 -9.07
N PRO A 336 9.12 -15.06 -10.03
CA PRO A 336 10.28 -15.33 -10.88
C PRO A 336 10.81 -14.07 -11.59
N MET A 337 9.91 -13.25 -12.13
CA MET A 337 10.30 -12.00 -12.79
C MET A 337 10.85 -10.98 -11.79
N MET A 338 10.24 -10.85 -10.60
CA MET A 338 10.75 -9.99 -9.54
C MET A 338 12.17 -10.41 -9.12
N MET A 339 12.44 -11.71 -9.01
CA MET A 339 13.76 -12.23 -8.67
C MET A 339 14.79 -11.92 -9.77
N VAL A 340 14.45 -12.14 -11.05
CA VAL A 340 15.32 -11.78 -12.18
C VAL A 340 15.65 -10.28 -12.17
N LYS A 341 14.66 -9.42 -11.91
CA LYS A 341 14.86 -7.96 -11.86
C LYS A 341 15.66 -7.53 -10.62
N ALA A 342 15.42 -8.12 -9.46
CA ALA A 342 16.22 -7.88 -8.27
C ALA A 342 17.70 -8.28 -8.49
N LYS A 343 17.93 -9.40 -9.19
CA LYS A 343 19.27 -9.84 -9.60
C LYS A 343 19.96 -8.80 -10.47
N ARG A 344 19.28 -8.32 -11.53
CA ARG A 344 19.78 -7.26 -12.43
C ARG A 344 20.04 -5.94 -11.70
N GLY A 345 19.24 -5.64 -10.67
CA GLY A 345 19.42 -4.50 -9.78
C GLY A 345 20.59 -4.61 -8.78
N GLY A 346 21.43 -5.65 -8.89
CA GLY A 346 22.61 -5.83 -8.04
C GLY A 346 22.29 -6.35 -6.64
N CYS A 347 21.26 -7.20 -6.49
CA CYS A 347 20.98 -7.85 -5.21
C CYS A 347 22.14 -8.77 -4.79
N PRO A 348 22.71 -8.61 -3.58
CA PRO A 348 23.79 -9.48 -3.10
C PRO A 348 23.35 -10.95 -2.93
N PRO A 349 24.22 -11.95 -3.12
CA PRO A 349 23.83 -13.36 -3.09
C PRO A 349 23.17 -13.85 -1.80
N ASN A 350 23.67 -13.47 -0.62
CA ASN A 350 23.04 -13.84 0.65
C ASN A 350 21.64 -13.23 0.81
N ILE A 351 21.43 -11.99 0.35
CA ILE A 351 20.11 -11.35 0.39
C ILE A 351 19.18 -11.95 -0.67
N TYR A 352 19.70 -12.30 -1.85
CA TYR A 352 18.93 -13.00 -2.88
C TYR A 352 18.44 -14.36 -2.37
N ARG A 353 19.28 -15.13 -1.68
CA ARG A 353 18.89 -16.38 -1.03
C ARG A 353 17.79 -16.16 0.00
N MET A 354 17.90 -15.10 0.81
CA MET A 354 16.87 -14.72 1.77
C MET A 354 15.56 -14.29 1.08
N LEU A 355 15.62 -13.67 -0.11
CA LEU A 355 14.42 -13.36 -0.90
C LEU A 355 13.77 -14.62 -1.45
N VAL A 356 14.55 -15.60 -1.93
CA VAL A 356 14.04 -16.92 -2.33
C VAL A 356 13.30 -17.55 -1.14
N ASP A 357 13.96 -17.63 0.01
CA ASP A 357 13.37 -18.22 1.20
C ASP A 357 12.16 -17.42 1.72
N TYR A 358 12.19 -16.08 1.63
CA TYR A 358 11.06 -15.20 1.96
C TYR A 358 9.81 -15.54 1.15
N PHE A 359 9.96 -15.92 -0.13
CA PHE A 359 8.87 -16.30 -1.03
C PHE A 359 8.44 -17.77 -0.85
N THR A 360 9.33 -18.66 -0.43
CA THR A 360 9.02 -20.08 -0.24
C THR A 360 8.14 -20.33 1.01
N SER A 361 7.18 -21.25 0.87
CA SER A 361 6.31 -21.75 1.95
C SER A 361 5.55 -20.66 2.71
N ARG A 362 5.25 -19.53 2.05
CA ARG A 362 4.39 -18.49 2.63
C ARG A 362 2.94 -18.95 2.65
N ARG A 363 2.23 -18.66 3.74
CA ARG A 363 0.79 -18.91 3.83
C ARG A 363 0.03 -17.69 4.31
N VAL A 364 -1.21 -17.61 3.88
CA VAL A 364 -2.19 -16.63 4.38
C VAL A 364 -3.40 -17.37 4.93
N GLY A 365 -3.84 -16.96 6.12
CA GLY A 365 -5.02 -17.51 6.79
C GLY A 365 -6.16 -16.52 6.80
N LEU A 366 -7.31 -16.86 6.23
CA LEU A 366 -8.56 -16.11 6.37
C LEU A 366 -9.30 -16.58 7.61
N TYR A 367 -9.56 -15.67 8.55
CA TYR A 367 -10.24 -15.98 9.81
C TYR A 367 -11.65 -15.39 9.81
N ILE A 368 -12.66 -16.24 9.97
CA ILE A 368 -14.06 -15.82 10.14
C ILE A 368 -14.62 -16.52 11.38
N GLY A 369 -14.87 -15.75 12.44
CA GLY A 369 -15.24 -16.31 13.74
C GLY A 369 -14.11 -17.18 14.31
N ASP A 370 -14.44 -18.43 14.61
CA ASP A 370 -13.56 -19.49 15.10
C ASP A 370 -12.92 -20.32 13.97
N ARG A 371 -13.32 -20.09 12.71
CA ARG A 371 -12.84 -20.84 11.54
C ARG A 371 -11.66 -20.15 10.88
N VAL A 372 -10.75 -20.97 10.35
CA VAL A 372 -9.63 -20.52 9.54
C VAL A 372 -9.50 -21.34 8.26
N LYS A 373 -9.34 -20.66 7.14
CA LYS A 373 -8.91 -21.27 5.89
C LYS A 373 -7.51 -20.80 5.55
N TRP A 374 -6.59 -21.74 5.41
CA TRP A 374 -5.21 -21.49 5.00
C TRP A 374 -5.04 -21.69 3.50
N LYS A 375 -4.16 -20.88 2.91
CA LYS A 375 -3.71 -21.01 1.53
C LYS A 375 -2.22 -20.70 1.44
N THR A 376 -1.49 -21.53 0.71
CA THR A 376 -0.10 -21.24 0.33
C THR A 376 -0.09 -20.19 -0.77
N SER A 377 0.75 -19.16 -0.64
CA SER A 377 0.96 -18.16 -1.68
C SER A 377 2.11 -18.59 -2.57
N ASN A 378 1.96 -18.46 -3.88
CA ASN A 378 3.02 -18.70 -4.88
C ASN A 378 3.25 -17.50 -5.82
N MET A 379 2.49 -16.41 -5.62
CA MET A 379 2.68 -15.12 -6.27
C MET A 379 2.14 -13.98 -5.40
N GLY A 380 2.39 -12.76 -5.85
CA GLY A 380 1.88 -11.55 -5.24
C GLY A 380 2.71 -11.01 -4.08
N CYS A 381 2.42 -9.78 -3.68
CA CYS A 381 3.02 -9.12 -2.53
C CYS A 381 1.97 -8.95 -1.43
N PRO A 382 2.19 -9.46 -0.21
CA PRO A 382 1.22 -9.28 0.88
C PRO A 382 0.94 -7.79 1.14
N GLN A 383 -0.34 -7.39 1.10
CA GLN A 383 -0.77 -6.02 1.42
C GLN A 383 -0.59 -5.73 2.91
N GLY A 384 0.60 -5.26 3.29
CA GLY A 384 1.06 -5.15 4.68
C GLY A 384 2.55 -5.44 4.85
N SER A 385 3.18 -6.01 3.81
CA SER A 385 4.63 -6.10 3.67
C SER A 385 5.26 -4.71 3.55
N VAL A 386 6.44 -4.58 4.14
CA VAL A 386 7.34 -3.43 4.04
C VAL A 386 8.22 -3.56 2.79
N LEU A 387 8.61 -4.79 2.45
CA LEU A 387 9.43 -5.11 1.29
C LEU A 387 8.63 -5.06 -0.03
N GLY A 388 7.35 -5.46 0.01
CA GLY A 388 6.47 -5.54 -1.16
C GLY A 388 6.46 -4.28 -2.05
N PRO A 389 6.28 -3.06 -1.50
CA PRO A 389 6.34 -1.82 -2.28
C PRO A 389 7.64 -1.62 -3.06
N THR A 390 8.79 -1.93 -2.47
CA THR A 390 10.09 -1.80 -3.17
C THR A 390 10.21 -2.82 -4.28
N LEU A 391 9.80 -4.07 -4.03
CA LEU A 391 9.84 -5.10 -5.07
C LEU A 391 8.84 -4.84 -6.20
N TRP A 392 7.70 -4.20 -5.90
CA TRP A 392 6.79 -3.71 -6.93
C TRP A 392 7.44 -2.65 -7.82
N ASN A 393 8.15 -1.68 -7.23
CA ASN A 393 8.86 -0.68 -8.02
C ASN A 393 9.99 -1.32 -8.87
N VAL A 394 10.68 -2.34 -8.35
CA VAL A 394 11.65 -3.14 -9.13
C VAL A 394 10.96 -3.83 -10.30
N LEU A 395 9.75 -4.39 -10.09
CA LEU A 395 8.97 -5.00 -11.16
C LEU A 395 8.55 -3.98 -12.23
N MET A 396 8.13 -2.78 -11.83
CA MET A 396 7.64 -1.73 -12.72
C MET A 396 8.75 -0.92 -13.44
N ASP A 397 10.01 -1.07 -13.04
CA ASP A 397 11.09 -0.18 -13.49
C ASP A 397 11.28 -0.15 -15.01
N ASP A 398 11.30 -1.32 -15.64
CA ASP A 398 11.49 -1.47 -17.09
C ASP A 398 10.27 -1.04 -17.91
N LEU A 399 9.06 -1.05 -17.35
CA LEU A 399 7.89 -0.41 -17.98
C LEU A 399 8.21 1.07 -18.21
N LEU A 400 8.69 1.76 -17.17
CA LEU A 400 9.02 3.18 -17.20
C LEU A 400 10.30 3.52 -17.99
N ARG A 401 10.93 2.51 -18.58
CA ARG A 401 12.13 2.64 -19.44
C ARG A 401 11.88 2.11 -20.85
N LEU A 402 10.63 1.80 -21.21
CA LEU A 402 10.29 1.41 -22.57
C LEU A 402 10.75 2.49 -23.58
N PRO A 403 11.20 2.09 -24.78
CA PRO A 403 11.61 3.03 -25.83
C PRO A 403 10.37 3.67 -26.47
N LEU A 404 9.82 4.69 -25.81
CA LEU A 404 8.61 5.36 -26.25
C LEU A 404 8.86 6.25 -27.48
N PRO A 405 7.86 6.44 -28.36
CA PRO A 405 7.96 7.39 -29.47
C PRO A 405 8.24 8.82 -29.00
N GLU A 406 8.81 9.64 -29.88
CA GLU A 406 9.00 11.07 -29.60
C GLU A 406 7.67 11.77 -29.28
N GLY A 407 7.71 12.66 -28.28
CA GLY A 407 6.52 13.34 -27.77
C GLY A 407 5.61 12.44 -26.92
N VAL A 408 6.11 11.31 -26.44
CA VAL A 408 5.42 10.45 -25.46
C VAL A 408 6.21 10.41 -24.16
N ALA A 409 5.54 10.70 -23.05
CA ALA A 409 6.09 10.58 -21.70
C ALA A 409 5.24 9.61 -20.87
N MET A 410 5.86 8.86 -19.96
CA MET A 410 5.17 7.94 -19.06
C MET A 410 5.61 8.17 -17.62
N THR A 411 4.65 8.19 -16.71
CA THR A 411 4.88 8.27 -15.26
C THR A 411 3.97 7.28 -14.55
N ALA A 412 4.39 6.79 -13.39
CA ALA A 412 3.57 5.97 -12.53
C ALA A 412 3.56 6.48 -11.09
N TYR A 413 2.47 6.21 -10.40
CA TYR A 413 2.41 6.22 -8.95
C TYR A 413 1.97 4.84 -8.48
N ALA A 414 2.92 4.01 -8.07
CA ALA A 414 2.69 2.60 -7.79
C ALA A 414 2.18 1.87 -9.03
N ASP A 415 0.93 1.42 -9.02
CA ASP A 415 0.22 0.73 -10.10
C ASP A 415 -0.56 1.69 -11.02
N ASP A 416 -0.80 2.94 -10.62
CA ASP A 416 -1.44 3.96 -11.45
C ASP A 416 -0.45 4.47 -12.51
N VAL A 417 -0.61 4.05 -13.77
CA VAL A 417 0.26 4.48 -14.88
C VAL A 417 -0.44 5.56 -15.71
N THR A 418 0.28 6.64 -15.99
CA THR A 418 -0.17 7.74 -16.85
C THR A 418 0.79 7.91 -18.03
N ILE A 419 0.24 7.94 -19.24
CA ILE A 419 0.96 8.23 -20.47
C ILE A 419 0.46 9.57 -21.01
N LEU A 420 1.38 10.42 -21.44
CA LEU A 420 1.12 11.72 -22.05
C LEU A 420 1.64 11.71 -23.47
N ILE A 421 0.80 12.07 -24.43
CA ILE A 421 1.11 12.07 -25.85
C ILE A 421 0.89 13.48 -26.38
N GLU A 422 1.96 14.12 -26.78
CA GLU A 422 1.95 15.41 -27.47
C GLU A 422 1.79 15.16 -28.97
N SER A 423 1.00 15.96 -29.68
CA SER A 423 0.92 15.89 -31.14
C SER A 423 0.30 17.15 -31.76
N GLY A 424 0.63 17.41 -33.02
CA GLY A 424 -0.03 18.45 -33.83
C GLY A 424 -1.39 18.02 -34.39
N THR A 425 -1.71 16.71 -34.42
CA THR A 425 -2.93 16.20 -35.05
C THR A 425 -3.56 15.06 -34.25
N ARG A 426 -4.87 14.84 -34.45
CA ARG A 426 -5.57 13.67 -33.90
C ARG A 426 -4.95 12.35 -34.37
N ALA A 427 -4.65 12.23 -35.65
CA ALA A 427 -4.04 11.03 -36.22
C ALA A 427 -2.67 10.73 -35.62
N GLY A 428 -1.88 11.78 -35.32
CA GLY A 428 -0.59 11.63 -34.63
C GLY A 428 -0.74 11.11 -33.20
N ILE A 429 -1.78 11.54 -32.45
CA ILE A 429 -2.10 10.97 -31.14
C ILE A 429 -2.43 9.49 -31.26
N GLU A 430 -3.33 9.11 -32.17
CA GLU A 430 -3.77 7.72 -32.33
C GLU A 430 -2.61 6.79 -32.76
N SER A 431 -1.73 7.28 -33.65
CA SER A 431 -0.54 6.54 -34.09
C SER A 431 0.45 6.32 -32.94
N ARG A 432 0.83 7.38 -32.20
CA ARG A 432 1.74 7.29 -31.05
C ARG A 432 1.15 6.45 -29.91
N ALA A 433 -0.15 6.57 -29.68
CA ALA A 433 -0.86 5.77 -28.68
C ALA A 433 -0.83 4.28 -29.01
N ARG A 434 -1.04 3.91 -30.27
CA ARG A 434 -0.99 2.51 -30.72
C ARG A 434 0.37 1.89 -30.42
N VAL A 435 1.45 2.50 -30.93
CA VAL A 435 2.82 2.00 -30.72
C VAL A 435 3.14 1.89 -29.23
N THR A 436 2.78 2.92 -28.45
CA THR A 436 3.04 2.93 -27.00
C THR A 436 2.27 1.82 -26.28
N LEU A 437 0.98 1.67 -26.55
CA LEU A 437 0.14 0.68 -25.87
C LEU A 437 0.47 -0.75 -26.29
N ASP A 438 0.97 -0.96 -27.50
CA ASP A 438 1.49 -2.26 -27.93
C ASP A 438 2.75 -2.66 -27.13
N LEU A 439 3.69 -1.72 -26.93
CA LEU A 439 4.86 -1.94 -26.07
C LEU A 439 4.46 -2.21 -24.61
N VAL A 440 3.51 -1.44 -24.07
CA VAL A 440 3.00 -1.62 -22.70
C VAL A 440 2.30 -2.98 -22.55
N ARG A 441 1.51 -3.39 -23.56
CA ARG A 441 0.85 -4.70 -23.58
C ARG A 441 1.87 -5.83 -23.62
N GLU A 442 2.87 -5.74 -24.49
CA GLU A 442 3.92 -6.76 -24.60
C GLU A 442 4.69 -6.87 -23.28
N TRP A 443 5.03 -5.74 -22.67
CA TRP A 443 5.62 -5.71 -21.33
C TRP A 443 4.72 -6.42 -20.31
N GLY A 444 3.42 -6.12 -20.31
CA GLY A 444 2.46 -6.76 -19.41
C GLY A 444 2.45 -8.28 -19.57
N LEU A 445 2.38 -8.78 -20.81
CA LEU A 445 2.43 -10.21 -21.12
C LEU A 445 3.71 -10.86 -20.58
N ARG A 446 4.88 -10.27 -20.81
CA ARG A 446 6.18 -10.78 -20.32
C ARG A 446 6.27 -10.81 -18.79
N ASN A 447 5.55 -9.91 -18.10
CA ASN A 447 5.57 -9.76 -16.65
C ASN A 447 4.37 -10.43 -15.95
N ARG A 448 3.47 -11.08 -16.69
CA ARG A 448 2.19 -11.61 -16.21
C ARG A 448 1.30 -10.57 -15.53
N LEU A 449 1.32 -9.35 -16.05
CA LEU A 449 0.45 -8.26 -15.62
C LEU A 449 -0.48 -7.85 -16.76
N GLU A 450 -1.76 -7.69 -16.42
CA GLU A 450 -2.78 -7.33 -17.39
C GLU A 450 -3.27 -5.90 -17.14
N PHE A 451 -3.41 -5.12 -18.21
CA PHE A 451 -3.99 -3.79 -18.17
C PHE A 451 -5.47 -3.86 -18.56
N SER A 452 -6.34 -3.27 -17.74
CA SER A 452 -7.79 -3.27 -17.94
C SER A 452 -8.21 -2.15 -18.87
N SER A 453 -8.61 -2.47 -20.11
CA SER A 453 -9.22 -1.54 -21.07
C SER A 453 -10.45 -0.81 -20.50
N SER A 454 -11.33 -1.55 -19.82
CA SER A 454 -12.62 -1.07 -19.31
C SER A 454 -12.53 -0.13 -18.10
N LYS A 455 -11.45 -0.23 -17.32
CA LYS A 455 -11.16 0.70 -16.21
C LYS A 455 -10.19 1.81 -16.59
N SER A 456 -9.39 1.59 -17.63
CA SER A 456 -8.53 2.62 -18.19
C SER A 456 -9.38 3.72 -18.82
N THR A 457 -8.86 4.95 -18.82
CA THR A 457 -9.55 6.10 -19.39
C THR A 457 -8.56 6.99 -20.13
N THR A 458 -9.08 7.86 -21.00
CA THR A 458 -8.25 8.84 -21.71
C THR A 458 -8.95 10.19 -21.78
N MET A 459 -8.17 11.27 -21.76
CA MET A 459 -8.69 12.63 -21.92
C MET A 459 -7.69 13.52 -22.66
N THR A 460 -8.20 14.49 -23.40
CA THR A 460 -7.38 15.56 -23.98
C THR A 460 -7.18 16.65 -22.92
N VAL A 461 -5.94 16.84 -22.47
CA VAL A 461 -5.58 17.80 -21.40
C VAL A 461 -5.10 19.16 -21.94
N ARG A 462 -4.73 19.23 -23.22
CA ARG A 462 -4.40 20.46 -23.93
C ARG A 462 -5.01 20.44 -25.33
N GLY A 463 -5.56 21.59 -25.74
CA GLY A 463 -6.21 21.77 -27.03
C GLY A 463 -7.65 21.24 -27.03
N LYS A 464 -8.38 21.52 -28.11
CA LYS A 464 -9.76 21.08 -28.29
C LYS A 464 -9.89 20.39 -29.64
N LEU A 465 -10.13 19.09 -29.63
CA LEU A 465 -10.42 18.32 -30.84
C LEU A 465 -11.92 18.30 -31.10
N GLN A 466 -12.34 18.46 -32.36
CA GLN A 466 -13.76 18.30 -32.75
C GLN A 466 -14.27 16.89 -32.46
N ARG A 467 -13.41 15.88 -32.68
CA ARG A 467 -13.68 14.48 -32.38
C ARG A 467 -12.56 13.93 -31.50
N PRO A 468 -12.86 13.23 -30.40
CA PRO A 468 -11.84 12.64 -29.56
C PRO A 468 -11.04 11.56 -30.31
N PRO A 469 -9.76 11.35 -29.97
CA PRO A 469 -8.96 10.28 -30.56
C PRO A 469 -9.49 8.90 -30.13
N VAL A 470 -9.46 7.93 -31.03
CA VAL A 470 -9.82 6.54 -30.76
C VAL A 470 -8.57 5.79 -30.32
N ILE A 471 -8.47 5.58 -29.01
CA ILE A 471 -7.33 4.88 -28.39
C ILE A 471 -7.76 3.46 -28.04
N LYS A 472 -6.96 2.48 -28.46
CA LYS A 472 -7.25 1.06 -28.23
C LYS A 472 -6.12 0.40 -27.44
N LEU A 473 -6.49 -0.44 -26.49
CA LEU A 473 -5.59 -1.34 -25.78
C LEU A 473 -6.00 -2.77 -26.14
N GLY A 474 -5.13 -3.44 -26.90
CA GLY A 474 -5.36 -4.81 -27.32
C GLY A 474 -6.61 -5.06 -28.18
N GLY A 475 -7.01 -4.08 -28.98
CA GLY A 475 -8.17 -4.13 -29.85
C GLY A 475 -9.43 -3.48 -29.25
N GLU A 476 -9.49 -3.36 -27.92
CA GLU A 476 -10.62 -2.74 -27.21
C GLU A 476 -10.42 -1.24 -27.03
N SER A 477 -11.48 -0.46 -27.18
CA SER A 477 -11.41 1.00 -27.07
C SER A 477 -11.36 1.46 -25.61
N ILE A 478 -10.42 2.33 -25.27
CA ILE A 478 -10.33 2.99 -23.97
C ILE A 478 -11.37 4.12 -23.92
N LYS A 479 -12.15 4.18 -22.84
CA LYS A 479 -13.19 5.20 -22.66
C LYS A 479 -12.58 6.61 -22.62
N THR A 480 -13.03 7.49 -23.51
CA THR A 480 -12.70 8.92 -23.44
C THR A 480 -13.60 9.60 -22.40
N VAL A 481 -13.01 10.43 -21.55
CA VAL A 481 -13.71 11.17 -20.49
C VAL A 481 -13.34 12.66 -20.53
N THR A 482 -14.24 13.49 -20.02
CA THR A 482 -14.01 14.94 -19.86
C THR A 482 -13.42 15.30 -18.49
N ASN A 483 -13.50 14.37 -17.54
CA ASN A 483 -13.01 14.50 -16.18
C ASN A 483 -12.58 13.13 -15.67
N VAL A 484 -11.44 13.06 -14.97
CA VAL A 484 -10.96 11.86 -14.29
C VAL A 484 -10.36 12.22 -12.94
N LYS A 485 -10.63 11.38 -11.94
CA LYS A 485 -10.02 11.51 -10.62
C LYS A 485 -8.65 10.81 -10.61
N VAL A 486 -7.57 11.57 -10.56
CA VAL A 486 -6.19 11.08 -10.52
C VAL A 486 -5.57 11.37 -9.16
N LEU A 487 -5.09 10.32 -8.48
CA LEU A 487 -4.42 10.42 -7.17
C LEU A 487 -5.21 11.21 -6.10
N GLY A 488 -6.54 11.12 -6.16
CA GLY A 488 -7.45 11.78 -5.22
C GLY A 488 -7.85 13.21 -5.58
N VAL A 489 -7.36 13.75 -6.69
CA VAL A 489 -7.72 15.07 -7.24
C VAL A 489 -8.53 14.86 -8.51
N VAL A 490 -9.52 15.73 -8.73
CA VAL A 490 -10.40 15.77 -9.90
C VAL A 490 -9.91 16.88 -10.81
#